data_AF-A0AAD2ABS6-F1
#
_entry.id   AF-A0AAD2ABS6-F1
#
_cell.length_a   1.000
_cell.length_b   1.000
_cell.length_c   1.000
_cell.angle_alpha   90.00
_cell.angle_beta   90.00
_cell.angle_gamma   90.00
#
_symmetry.space_group_name_H-M   'P 1'
#
loop_
_entity.id
_entity.type
_entity.pdbx_description
1 polymer ?
#
loop_
_entity_poly.entity_id
_entity_poly.type
_entity_poly.pdbx_seq_one_letter_code
_entity_poly.pdbx_strand_id
1 'polypeptide(L)'
;MVVDLVIKLVNHGISPEFMDTIERLTKEHYRKCMEQRFKEMVASKGLEAVQSQINDLDWESTFFVRHRPVSNIAEVPDLEDEYRKTMKEFAAQLEKLAELQM
;
A
#
# COMPACT_ATOMS: atom_id res chain seq x y z
N MET A 1 -0.54 10.46 -27.29
CA MET A 1 -1.50 9.61 -26.55
C MET A 1 -0.77 8.35 -26.15
N VAL A 2 -0.26 8.31 -24.92
CA VAL A 2 0.08 7.03 -24.29
C VAL A 2 -1.28 6.42 -23.95
N VAL A 3 -1.62 5.30 -24.58
CA VAL A 3 -2.79 4.55 -24.17
C VAL A 3 -2.34 3.83 -22.92
N ASP A 4 -2.74 4.29 -21.75
CA ASP A 4 -2.58 3.52 -20.52
C ASP A 4 -3.40 2.23 -20.70
N LEU A 5 -2.71 1.16 -21.10
CA LEU A 5 -3.33 -0.14 -21.23
C LEU A 5 -3.53 -0.70 -19.82
N VAL A 6 -4.59 -0.25 -19.15
CA VAL A 6 -4.98 -0.78 -17.84
C VAL A 6 -5.61 -2.14 -18.05
N ILE A 7 -4.81 -3.20 -17.90
CA ILE A 7 -5.31 -4.57 -17.85
C ILE A 7 -5.85 -4.82 -16.43
N LYS A 8 -7.12 -5.24 -16.34
CA LYS A 8 -7.75 -5.64 -15.08
C LYS A 8 -8.02 -7.14 -15.12
N LEU A 9 -7.47 -7.87 -14.16
CA LEU A 9 -7.78 -9.28 -13.98
C LEU A 9 -9.00 -9.41 -13.07
N VAL A 10 -10.00 -10.17 -13.51
CA VAL A 10 -11.20 -10.52 -12.74
C VAL A 10 -11.27 -12.04 -12.59
N ASN A 11 -12.03 -12.55 -11.62
CA ASN A 11 -12.09 -13.98 -11.31
C ASN A 11 -10.71 -14.60 -10.98
N HIS A 12 -9.83 -13.83 -10.33
CA HIS A 12 -8.45 -14.21 -10.00
C HIS A 12 -8.31 -15.21 -8.84
N GLY A 13 -9.43 -15.63 -8.22
CA GLY A 13 -9.43 -16.67 -7.18
C GLY A 13 -9.07 -16.21 -5.77
N ILE A 14 -8.80 -14.91 -5.56
CA ILE A 14 -8.68 -14.32 -4.21
C ILE A 14 -10.09 -13.95 -3.76
N SER A 15 -10.49 -14.37 -2.56
CA SER A 15 -11.86 -14.16 -2.10
C SER A 15 -12.17 -12.67 -1.85
N PRO A 16 -13.39 -12.20 -2.19
CA PRO A 16 -13.80 -10.82 -1.93
C PRO A 16 -13.69 -10.45 -0.45
N GLU A 17 -14.06 -11.35 0.46
CA GLU A 17 -14.04 -11.10 1.91
C GLU A 17 -12.61 -10.89 2.43
N PHE A 18 -11.62 -11.54 1.81
CA PHE A 18 -10.21 -11.34 2.14
C PHE A 18 -9.70 -9.99 1.63
N MET A 19 -10.13 -9.57 0.43
CA MET A 19 -9.84 -8.23 -0.10
C MET A 19 -10.46 -7.13 0.76
N ASP A 20 -11.70 -7.31 1.22
CA ASP A 20 -12.37 -6.38 2.14
C ASP A 20 -11.58 -6.25 3.46
N THR A 21 -11.03 -7.35 3.96
CA THR A 21 -10.17 -7.37 5.15
C THR A 21 -8.89 -6.58 4.94
N ILE A 22 -8.21 -6.76 3.80
CA ILE A 22 -7.01 -5.99 3.44
C ILE A 22 -7.33 -4.50 3.35
N GLU A 23 -8.42 -4.13 2.68
CA GLU A 23 -8.85 -2.75 2.51
C GLU A 23 -9.12 -2.08 3.87
N ARG A 24 -9.90 -2.75 4.73
CA ARG A 24 -10.21 -2.25 6.08
C ARG A 24 -8.94 -2.01 6.89
N LEU A 25 -8.05 -3.00 6.97
CA LEU A 25 -6.83 -2.92 7.76
C LEU A 25 -5.87 -1.85 7.23
N THR A 26 -5.77 -1.71 5.91
CA THR A 26 -4.93 -0.68 5.27
C THR A 26 -5.43 0.74 5.59
N LYS A 27 -6.75 0.97 5.46
CA LYS A 27 -7.37 2.26 5.80
C LYS A 27 -7.24 2.58 7.28
N GLU A 28 -7.41 1.57 8.14
CA GLU A 28 -7.27 1.71 9.58
C GLU A 28 -5.83 2.06 9.99
N HIS A 29 -4.83 1.39 9.41
CA HIS A 29 -3.42 1.70 9.64
C HIS A 29 -3.06 3.12 9.19
N TYR A 30 -3.54 3.55 8.01
CA TYR A 30 -3.34 4.93 7.56
C TYR A 30 -3.86 5.94 8.60
N ARG A 31 -5.12 5.80 9.01
CA ARG A 31 -5.77 6.70 9.97
C ARG A 31 -5.05 6.73 11.32
N LYS A 32 -4.65 5.56 11.84
CA LYS A 32 -4.03 5.45 13.17
C LYS A 32 -2.57 5.88 13.19
N CYS A 33 -1.79 5.56 12.15
CA CYS A 33 -0.34 5.56 12.21
C CYS A 33 0.34 6.49 11.20
N MET A 34 -0.30 6.77 10.06
CA MET A 34 0.33 7.49 8.96
C MET A 34 -0.22 8.89 8.72
N GLU A 35 -1.51 9.12 8.98
CA GLU A 35 -2.19 10.39 8.67
C GLU A 35 -1.51 11.58 9.35
N GLN A 36 -1.17 11.45 10.63
CA GLN A 36 -0.50 12.52 11.36
C GLN A 36 0.91 12.80 10.81
N ARG A 37 1.69 11.77 10.50
CA ARG A 37 3.03 11.91 9.88
C ARG A 37 2.93 12.57 8.50
N PHE A 38 1.89 12.26 7.75
CA PHE A 38 1.64 12.89 6.45
C PHE A 38 1.32 14.38 6.61
N LYS A 39 0.44 14.75 7.56
CA LYS A 39 0.15 16.16 7.87
C LYS A 39 1.41 16.93 8.30
N GLU A 40 2.24 16.33 9.13
CA GLU A 40 3.53 16.90 9.56
C GLU A 40 4.50 17.08 8.39
N MET A 41 4.55 16.11 7.46
CA MET A 41 5.34 16.22 6.23
C MET A 41 4.84 17.36 5.35
N VAL A 42 3.52 17.47 5.15
CA VAL A 42 2.87 18.55 4.39
C VAL A 42 3.21 19.92 4.98
N ALA A 43 3.06 20.07 6.31
CA ALA A 43 3.37 21.33 7.00
C ALA A 43 4.87 21.67 6.94
N SER A 44 5.76 20.71 7.21
CA SER A 44 7.22 20.95 7.22
C SER A 44 7.80 21.29 5.85
N LYS A 45 7.18 20.81 4.77
CA LYS A 45 7.53 21.17 3.39
C LYS A 45 6.79 22.40 2.86
N GLY A 46 5.95 23.04 3.68
CA GLY A 46 5.19 24.24 3.29
C GLY A 46 4.15 23.97 2.20
N LEU A 47 3.66 22.73 2.09
CA LEU A 47 2.79 22.29 1.00
C LEU A 47 1.34 22.76 1.13
N GLU A 48 0.96 23.31 2.29
CA GLU A 48 -0.41 23.77 2.59
C GLU A 48 -0.86 25.00 1.80
N ALA A 49 0.09 25.83 1.34
CA ALA A 49 -0.18 27.14 0.73
C ALA A 49 0.53 27.35 -0.61
N VAL A 50 0.87 26.25 -1.30
CA VAL A 50 1.61 26.31 -2.57
C VAL A 50 0.74 26.91 -3.66
N GLN A 51 1.28 27.92 -4.35
CA GLN A 51 0.59 28.64 -5.43
C GLN A 51 1.12 28.28 -6.84
N SER A 52 2.22 27.53 -6.90
CA SER A 52 2.86 27.10 -8.15
C SER A 52 2.86 25.58 -8.26
N GLN A 53 2.85 25.05 -9.48
CA GLN A 53 2.94 23.60 -9.69
C GLN A 53 4.24 23.02 -9.09
N ILE A 54 4.12 21.89 -8.41
CA ILE A 54 5.24 21.08 -7.93
C ILE A 54 5.37 19.87 -8.87
N ASN A 55 6.57 19.64 -9.41
CA ASN A 55 6.82 18.60 -10.41
C ASN A 55 7.84 17.55 -9.94
N ASP A 56 8.36 17.68 -8.72
CA ASP A 56 9.42 16.87 -8.14
C ASP A 56 9.01 16.22 -6.80
N LEU A 57 7.70 16.14 -6.54
CA LEU A 57 7.13 15.53 -5.33
C LEU A 57 5.81 14.83 -5.63
N ASP A 58 5.67 13.60 -5.14
CA ASP A 58 4.42 12.86 -5.15
C ASP A 58 3.58 13.20 -3.92
N TRP A 59 2.30 13.50 -4.13
CA TRP A 59 1.32 13.65 -3.04
C TRP A 59 0.92 12.27 -2.54
N GLU A 60 1.83 11.62 -1.80
CA GLU A 60 1.70 10.23 -1.38
C GLU A 60 2.11 10.04 0.10
N SER A 61 1.42 9.12 0.78
CA SER A 61 1.85 8.54 2.05
C SER A 61 1.98 7.04 1.87
N THR A 62 3.18 6.49 2.05
CA THR A 62 3.49 5.09 1.68
C THR A 62 4.42 4.41 2.70
N PHE A 63 4.38 3.08 2.70
CA PHE A 63 5.32 2.21 3.41
C PHE A 63 5.56 0.95 2.58
N PHE A 64 6.68 0.26 2.80
CA PHE A 64 7.08 -0.87 1.96
C PHE A 64 7.16 -2.20 2.72
N VAL A 65 6.49 -3.22 2.18
CA VAL A 65 6.59 -4.61 2.63
C VAL A 65 7.33 -5.44 1.58
N ARG A 66 8.58 -5.79 1.90
CA ARG A 66 9.35 -6.82 1.19
C ARG A 66 8.89 -8.20 1.67
N HIS A 67 8.44 -9.04 0.76
CA HIS A 67 8.13 -10.45 1.03
C HIS A 67 9.33 -11.38 0.73
N ARG A 68 10.15 -11.05 -0.29
CA ARG A 68 11.32 -11.82 -0.73
C ARG A 68 12.56 -10.95 -1.04
N PRO A 69 13.78 -11.53 -1.07
CA PRO A 69 14.11 -12.91 -0.66
C PRO A 69 14.00 -13.13 0.85
N VAL A 70 14.14 -12.05 1.64
CA VAL A 70 13.94 -12.03 3.08
C VAL A 70 12.89 -10.98 3.41
N SER A 71 11.86 -11.39 4.13
CA SER A 71 10.74 -10.51 4.46
C SER A 71 11.13 -9.46 5.50
N ASN A 72 10.81 -8.18 5.25
CA ASN A 72 10.98 -7.09 6.22
C ASN A 72 9.73 -6.85 7.08
N ILE A 73 8.58 -7.43 6.72
CA ILE A 73 7.80 -8.20 7.67
C ILE A 73 7.73 -7.63 9.07
N ALA A 74 8.52 -8.23 9.96
CA ALA A 74 8.60 -7.93 11.39
C ALA A 74 9.20 -6.55 11.74
N GLU A 75 9.93 -5.92 10.82
CA GLU A 75 10.61 -4.64 11.01
C GLU A 75 9.70 -3.44 10.70
N VAL A 76 8.57 -3.65 10.01
CA VAL A 76 7.61 -2.57 9.73
C VAL A 76 7.03 -2.05 11.05
N PRO A 77 7.24 -0.75 11.38
CA PRO A 77 6.75 -0.17 12.62
C PRO A 77 5.23 -0.02 12.59
N ASP A 78 4.61 -0.02 13.76
CA ASP A 78 3.18 0.29 13.96
C ASP A 78 2.19 -0.63 13.20
N LEU A 79 2.67 -1.75 12.66
CA LEU A 79 1.85 -2.74 11.96
C LEU A 79 1.32 -3.76 12.98
N GLU A 80 0.02 -3.72 13.22
CA GLU A 80 -0.66 -4.65 14.14
C GLU A 80 -0.52 -6.11 13.68
N ASP A 81 -0.55 -7.05 14.62
CA ASP A 81 -0.30 -8.48 14.34
C ASP A 81 -1.30 -9.10 13.36
N GLU A 82 -2.58 -8.73 13.44
CA GLU A 82 -3.60 -9.14 12.48
C GLU A 82 -3.19 -8.69 11.07
N TYR A 83 -2.86 -7.41 10.91
CA TYR A 83 -2.48 -6.87 9.62
C TYR A 83 -1.19 -7.49 9.08
N ARG A 84 -0.21 -7.77 9.95
CA ARG A 84 1.02 -8.48 9.60
C ARG A 84 0.75 -9.89 9.09
N LYS A 85 -0.21 -10.61 9.67
CA LYS A 85 -0.63 -11.95 9.20
C LYS A 85 -1.36 -11.85 7.86
N THR A 86 -2.33 -10.93 7.74
CA THR A 86 -3.10 -10.70 6.51
C THR A 86 -2.19 -10.34 5.34
N MET A 87 -1.19 -9.47 5.52
CA MET A 87 -0.26 -9.09 4.46
C MET A 87 0.67 -10.22 4.03
N LYS A 88 1.08 -11.12 4.95
CA LYS A 88 1.84 -12.33 4.59
C LYS A 88 1.01 -13.26 3.71
N GLU A 89 -0.24 -13.48 4.09
CA GLU A 89 -1.15 -14.31 3.30
C GLU A 89 -1.44 -13.68 1.93
N PHE A 90 -1.66 -12.37 1.89
CA PHE A 90 -1.88 -11.65 0.64
C PHE A 90 -0.67 -11.73 -0.30
N ALA A 91 0.55 -11.54 0.23
CA ALA A 91 1.78 -11.70 -0.56
C ALA A 91 1.89 -13.12 -1.15
N ALA A 92 1.55 -14.16 -0.39
CA ALA A 92 1.58 -15.54 -0.88
C ALA A 92 0.52 -15.81 -1.97
N GLN A 93 -0.68 -15.22 -1.87
CA GLN A 93 -1.70 -15.34 -2.91
C GLN A 93 -1.32 -14.57 -4.17
N LEU A 94 -0.75 -13.37 -4.04
CA LEU A 94 -0.24 -12.58 -5.17
C LEU A 94 0.96 -13.24 -5.85
N GLU A 95 1.87 -13.89 -5.10
CA GLU A 95 3.00 -14.63 -5.68
C GLU A 95 2.51 -15.76 -6.58
N LYS A 96 1.54 -16.57 -6.11
CA LYS A 96 0.91 -17.63 -6.94
C LYS A 96 0.25 -17.04 -8.19
N LEU A 97 -0.44 -15.91 -8.06
CA LEU A 97 -1.07 -15.26 -9.19
C LEU A 97 -0.04 -14.76 -10.21
N ALA A 98 1.06 -14.18 -9.75
CA ALA A 98 2.14 -13.70 -10.60
C ALA A 98 2.80 -14.87 -11.36
N GLU A 99 3.09 -15.98 -10.68
CA GLU A 99 3.66 -17.19 -11.30
C GLU A 99 2.73 -17.82 -12.35
N LEU A 100 1.41 -17.72 -12.20
CA LEU A 100 0.43 -18.21 -13.19
C LEU A 100 0.31 -17.32 -14.44
N GLN A 101 0.74 -16.06 -14.36
CA GLN A 101 0.67 -15.08 -15.46
C GLN A 101 2.02 -14.88 -16.16
N MET A 102 3.09 -15.48 -15.64
CA MET A 102 4.41 -15.58 -16.28
C MET A 102 4.44 -16.71 -17.30
#